data_AF-A0A2E8XUB6-F1
#
_entry.id   AF-A0A2E8XUB6-F1
#
_cell.length_a   1.000
_cell.length_b   1.000
_cell.length_c   1.000
_cell.angle_alpha   90.00
_cell.angle_beta   90.00
_cell.angle_gamma   90.00
#
_symmetry.space_group_name_H-M   'P 1'
#
loop_
_entity.id
_entity.type
_entity.pdbx_description
1 polymer ?
#
loop_
_entity_poly.entity_id
_entity_poly.type
_entity_poly.pdbx_seq_one_letter_code
_entity_poly.pdbx_strand_id
1 'polypeptide(L)'
;MVNSMNDNAGFTRNRFRGKLYSGRRTILMSLRLSRTIDAAKIVRVAGFDGFYIDIQHSTIGFDDAAQICSAGLDLGLTPMIRVPSHDRHAKFARLGHRSISTTAPQTGYEPMDLHGFVEAANTETMVIAMIESRRGVENVEEIAGVAGIDALMVGTNDLTVDMGIPGHYGDKHDTPVIAWGIRSLERMAELVRMGAAPCFFAGNDIQFLLSAAEREVAEFLDTDLG
;
A
#
# COMPACT_ATOMS: atom_id res chain seq x y z
N MET A 1 -40.41 9.04 6.27
CA MET A 1 -39.17 8.81 7.03
C MET A 1 -38.30 7.90 6.20
N VAL A 2 -37.37 8.46 5.43
CA VAL A 2 -36.36 7.68 4.70
C VAL A 2 -35.20 7.53 5.66
N ASN A 3 -34.99 6.30 6.16
CA ASN A 3 -33.84 5.97 6.99
C ASN A 3 -32.57 6.36 6.25
N SER A 4 -31.78 7.25 6.84
CA SER A 4 -30.44 7.58 6.39
C SER A 4 -29.58 6.33 6.52
N MET A 5 -29.26 5.71 5.38
CA MET A 5 -28.14 4.79 5.20
C MET A 5 -26.85 5.52 5.57
N ASN A 6 -26.52 5.57 6.85
CA ASN A 6 -25.26 6.09 7.35
C ASN A 6 -24.32 4.88 7.56
N ASP A 7 -24.07 4.17 6.46
CA ASP A 7 -23.70 2.75 6.45
C ASP A 7 -22.19 2.53 6.54
N ASN A 8 -21.57 2.95 7.64
CA ASN A 8 -20.25 2.46 8.13
C ASN A 8 -19.86 3.04 9.50
N ALA A 9 -20.80 3.54 10.31
CA ALA A 9 -20.51 4.04 11.65
C ALA A 9 -19.82 2.94 12.48
N GLY A 10 -18.54 3.13 12.81
CA GLY A 10 -17.74 2.18 13.60
C GLY A 10 -16.72 1.34 12.81
N PHE A 11 -16.65 1.41 11.47
CA PHE A 11 -15.57 0.76 10.69
C PHE A 11 -14.57 1.78 10.17
N THR A 12 -13.28 1.53 10.39
CA THR A 12 -12.19 2.41 9.94
C THR A 12 -12.18 2.51 8.42
N ARG A 13 -12.43 3.73 7.92
CA ARG A 13 -12.46 4.01 6.49
C ARG A 13 -11.08 3.91 5.89
N ASN A 14 -10.98 3.28 4.72
CA ASN A 14 -9.74 3.18 3.99
C ASN A 14 -9.43 4.52 3.29
N ARG A 15 -8.53 5.29 3.92
CA ARG A 15 -8.12 6.61 3.43
C ARG A 15 -7.45 6.55 2.06
N PHE A 16 -6.60 5.55 1.84
CA PHE A 16 -5.97 5.29 0.55
C PHE A 16 -7.01 5.07 -0.54
N ARG A 17 -7.98 4.17 -0.31
CA ARG A 17 -9.09 3.89 -1.21
C ARG A 17 -9.88 5.14 -1.58
N GLY A 18 -10.30 5.90 -0.55
CA GLY A 18 -11.07 7.12 -0.74
C GLY A 18 -10.31 8.18 -1.55
N LYS A 19 -9.00 8.30 -1.34
CA LYS A 19 -8.15 9.19 -2.14
C LYS A 19 -8.02 8.70 -3.59
N LEU A 20 -7.68 7.43 -3.77
CA LEU A 20 -7.48 6.79 -5.06
C LEU A 20 -8.68 6.98 -5.99
N TYR A 21 -9.89 6.62 -5.54
CA TYR A 21 -11.11 6.75 -6.35
C TYR A 21 -11.57 8.20 -6.54
N SER A 22 -11.15 9.13 -5.68
CA SER A 22 -11.40 10.57 -5.87
C SER A 22 -10.39 11.26 -6.80
N GLY A 23 -9.45 10.51 -7.39
CA GLY A 23 -8.36 11.06 -8.21
C GLY A 23 -7.36 11.91 -7.42
N ARG A 24 -7.38 11.82 -6.08
CA ARG A 24 -6.45 12.55 -5.22
C ARG A 24 -5.16 11.78 -5.06
N ARG A 25 -4.06 12.51 -4.94
CA ARG A 25 -2.72 11.96 -4.71
C ARG A 25 -2.68 11.26 -3.36
N THR A 26 -2.11 10.05 -3.37
CA THR A 26 -1.85 9.27 -2.16
C THR A 26 -0.38 8.88 -2.10
N ILE A 27 0.19 8.93 -0.90
CA ILE A 27 1.60 8.62 -0.69
C ILE A 27 1.77 7.68 0.51
N LEU A 28 2.50 6.59 0.29
CA LEU A 28 2.78 5.55 1.28
C LEU A 28 4.29 5.47 1.54
N MET A 29 4.66 5.18 2.79
CA MET A 29 6.03 4.84 3.18
C MET A 29 6.19 3.32 3.28
N SER A 30 7.21 2.75 2.66
CA SER A 30 7.51 1.32 2.84
C SER A 30 8.27 1.09 4.15
N LEU A 31 7.93 0.01 4.84
CA LEU A 31 8.58 -0.46 6.06
C LEU A 31 9.27 -1.79 5.77
N ARG A 32 10.57 -1.84 6.04
CA ARG A 32 11.42 -3.04 5.88
C ARG A 32 12.32 -3.30 7.09
N LEU A 33 12.46 -2.32 7.98
CA LEU A 33 13.34 -2.38 9.15
C LEU A 33 12.58 -2.17 10.45
N SER A 34 11.71 -1.15 10.51
CA SER A 34 11.01 -0.76 11.73
C SER A 34 9.98 -1.81 12.16
N ARG A 35 10.04 -2.21 13.44
CA ARG A 35 9.22 -3.30 14.02
C ARG A 35 8.26 -2.87 15.12
N THR A 36 8.41 -1.65 15.62
CA THR A 36 7.57 -1.15 16.70
C THR A 36 6.46 -0.25 16.15
N ILE A 37 5.43 -0.04 16.96
CA ILE A 37 4.33 0.88 16.66
C ILE A 37 4.79 2.32 16.38
N ASP A 38 6.00 2.70 16.78
CA ASP A 38 6.55 4.03 16.51
C ASP A 38 6.76 4.28 15.02
N ALA A 39 6.92 3.23 14.22
CA ALA A 39 6.91 3.34 12.76
C ALA A 39 5.64 4.05 12.26
N ALA A 40 4.46 3.68 12.78
CA ALA A 40 3.20 4.32 12.41
C ALA A 40 3.15 5.79 12.86
N LYS A 41 3.70 6.12 14.03
CA LYS A 41 3.79 7.51 14.50
C LYS A 41 4.68 8.37 13.60
N ILE A 42 5.85 7.84 13.21
CA ILE A 42 6.77 8.51 12.27
C ILE A 42 6.07 8.74 10.93
N VAL A 43 5.42 7.72 10.36
CA VAL A 43 4.64 7.81 9.12
C VAL A 43 3.60 8.92 9.21
N ARG A 44 2.86 8.99 10.33
CA ARG A 44 1.82 10.00 10.55
C ARG A 44 2.37 11.42 10.65
N VAL A 45 3.49 11.61 11.35
CA VAL A 45 4.15 12.91 11.52
C VAL A 45 4.76 13.38 10.20
N ALA A 46 5.37 12.48 9.43
CA ALA A 46 5.95 12.77 8.12
C ALA A 46 4.90 13.09 7.03
N GLY A 47 3.60 12.96 7.33
CA GLY A 47 2.53 13.38 6.44
C GLY A 47 2.11 12.36 5.38
N PHE A 48 2.54 11.10 5.52
CA PHE A 48 2.08 10.01 4.66
C PHE A 48 0.61 9.66 4.89
N ASP A 49 -0.04 9.09 3.88
CA ASP A 49 -1.41 8.59 3.99
C ASP A 49 -1.50 7.19 4.60
N GLY A 50 -0.36 6.52 4.71
CA GLY A 50 -0.26 5.15 5.15
C GLY A 50 1.14 4.58 4.98
N PHE A 51 1.25 3.27 5.18
CA PHE A 51 2.49 2.54 5.04
C PHE A 51 2.29 1.20 4.36
N TYR A 52 3.38 0.66 3.85
CA TYR A 52 3.46 -0.63 3.17
C TYR A 52 4.49 -1.52 3.84
N ILE A 53 4.04 -2.60 4.48
CA ILE A 53 4.93 -3.57 5.11
C ILE A 53 5.17 -4.71 4.14
N ASP A 54 6.44 -4.91 3.79
CA ASP A 54 6.84 -6.02 2.93
C ASP A 54 7.18 -7.24 3.79
N ILE A 55 6.28 -8.21 3.92
CA ILE A 55 6.57 -9.47 4.65
C ILE A 55 7.07 -10.59 3.72
N GLN A 56 7.40 -10.28 2.46
CA GLN A 56 8.06 -11.21 1.53
C GLN A 56 9.58 -10.97 1.47
N HIS A 57 10.02 -9.70 1.51
CA HIS A 57 11.42 -9.28 1.37
C HIS A 57 11.98 -8.54 2.59
N SER A 58 11.35 -8.74 3.74
CA SER A 58 11.87 -8.26 5.01
C SER A 58 11.77 -9.33 6.08
N THR A 59 12.37 -9.03 7.23
CA THR A 59 12.37 -9.87 8.42
C THR A 59 11.29 -9.46 9.43
N ILE A 60 10.29 -8.67 8.99
CA ILE A 60 9.15 -8.26 9.82
C ILE A 60 8.18 -9.45 9.92
N GLY A 61 7.86 -9.86 11.16
CA GLY A 61 6.93 -10.96 11.41
C GLY A 61 5.46 -10.52 11.36
N PHE A 62 4.55 -11.50 11.37
CA PHE A 62 3.11 -11.23 11.42
C PHE A 62 2.69 -10.45 12.67
N ASP A 63 3.26 -10.76 13.83
CA ASP A 63 2.91 -10.09 15.09
C ASP A 63 3.32 -8.61 15.10
N ASP A 64 4.53 -8.30 14.63
CA ASP A 64 5.02 -6.93 14.46
C ASP A 64 4.13 -6.16 13.48
N ALA A 65 3.85 -6.77 12.32
CA ALA A 65 3.01 -6.18 11.30
C ALA A 65 1.59 -5.89 11.83
N ALA A 66 1.00 -6.82 12.59
CA ALA A 66 -0.32 -6.67 13.20
C ALA A 66 -0.36 -5.50 14.21
N GLN A 67 0.65 -5.39 15.06
CA GLN A 67 0.75 -4.29 16.04
C GLN A 67 0.89 -2.93 15.33
N ILE A 68 1.76 -2.84 14.33
CA ILE A 68 1.94 -1.61 13.53
C ILE A 68 0.65 -1.25 12.79
N CYS A 69 -0.05 -2.25 12.21
CA CYS A 69 -1.34 -2.05 11.56
C CYS A 69 -2.38 -1.47 12.52
N SER A 70 -2.51 -2.05 13.71
CA SER A 70 -3.47 -1.60 14.72
C SER A 70 -3.20 -0.13 15.09
N ALA A 71 -1.96 0.20 15.43
CA ALA A 71 -1.58 1.57 15.75
C ALA A 71 -1.77 2.53 14.56
N GLY A 72 -1.52 2.06 13.34
CA GLY A 72 -1.75 2.82 12.11
C GLY A 72 -3.21 3.20 11.90
N LEU A 73 -4.13 2.25 12.12
CA LEU A 73 -5.56 2.48 12.01
C LEU A 73 -6.03 3.56 13.00
N ASP A 74 -5.56 3.50 14.25
CA ASP A 74 -5.88 4.50 15.28
C ASP A 74 -5.34 5.91 14.92
N LEU A 75 -4.24 5.98 14.17
CA LEU A 75 -3.65 7.22 13.67
C LEU A 75 -4.27 7.74 12.36
N GLY A 76 -5.28 7.04 11.82
CA GLY A 76 -5.92 7.37 10.55
C GLY A 76 -5.03 7.15 9.32
N LEU A 77 -4.05 6.24 9.44
CA LEU A 77 -3.20 5.77 8.36
C LEU A 77 -3.83 4.55 7.69
N THR A 78 -3.52 4.32 6.41
CA THR A 78 -3.87 3.05 5.74
C THR A 78 -2.69 2.07 5.83
N PRO A 79 -2.85 0.93 6.53
CA PRO A 79 -1.89 -0.17 6.44
C PRO A 79 -2.07 -0.94 5.12
N MET A 80 -0.97 -1.19 4.43
CA MET A 80 -0.90 -2.09 3.27
C MET A 80 0.16 -3.16 3.55
N ILE A 81 -0.15 -4.42 3.26
CA ILE A 81 0.76 -5.56 3.52
C ILE A 81 1.00 -6.31 2.22
N ARG A 82 2.28 -6.56 1.88
CA ARG A 82 2.65 -7.52 0.83
C ARG A 82 2.75 -8.91 1.44
N VAL A 83 1.75 -9.74 1.22
CA VAL A 83 1.73 -11.12 1.70
C VAL A 83 2.69 -12.01 0.89
N PRO A 84 3.26 -13.08 1.49
CA PRO A 84 4.23 -13.94 0.81
C PRO A 84 3.59 -14.94 -0.16
N SER A 85 2.26 -15.12 -0.12
CA SER A 85 1.50 -16.08 -0.94
C SER A 85 0.26 -15.45 -1.57
N HIS A 86 -0.23 -16.07 -2.64
CA HIS A 86 -1.36 -15.58 -3.46
C HIS A 86 -2.74 -16.00 -2.92
N ASP A 87 -2.86 -16.22 -1.62
CA ASP A 87 -4.07 -16.81 -1.05
C ASP A 87 -5.25 -15.82 -1.00
N ARG A 88 -6.45 -16.27 -1.37
CA ARG A 88 -7.61 -15.41 -1.71
C ARG A 88 -8.60 -15.23 -0.55
N HIS A 89 -8.11 -14.95 0.65
CA HIS A 89 -8.96 -14.85 1.87
C HIS A 89 -9.22 -13.42 2.36
N ALA A 90 -9.12 -12.41 1.49
CA ALA A 90 -9.32 -11.01 1.88
C ALA A 90 -10.79 -10.54 1.92
N LYS A 91 -11.66 -11.13 1.09
CA LYS A 91 -13.08 -10.75 0.92
C LYS A 91 -14.03 -11.82 1.45
N PHE A 92 -15.19 -11.40 1.94
CA PHE A 92 -16.29 -12.27 2.42
C PHE A 92 -17.14 -12.82 1.27
N ALA A 93 -18.16 -13.62 1.61
CA ALA A 93 -19.10 -14.23 0.66
C ALA A 93 -19.58 -13.22 -0.42
N ARG A 94 -19.82 -13.74 -1.64
CA ARG A 94 -20.01 -13.01 -2.92
C ARG A 94 -18.73 -12.53 -3.61
N LEU A 95 -17.66 -12.27 -2.85
CA LEU A 95 -16.37 -11.83 -3.38
C LEU A 95 -15.18 -12.73 -2.98
N GLY A 96 -15.36 -13.62 -2.00
CA GLY A 96 -14.32 -14.53 -1.53
C GLY A 96 -14.78 -15.44 -0.39
N HIS A 97 -13.80 -15.99 0.33
CA HIS A 97 -13.98 -17.01 1.37
C HIS A 97 -13.31 -16.63 2.70
N ARG A 98 -13.32 -15.35 3.08
CA ARG A 98 -12.76 -14.87 4.35
C ARG A 98 -13.58 -15.39 5.55
N SER A 99 -12.89 -15.89 6.56
CA SER A 99 -13.48 -16.22 7.88
C SER A 99 -13.77 -14.97 8.69
N ILE A 100 -14.82 -14.99 9.50
CA ILE A 100 -15.35 -13.79 10.16
C ILE A 100 -14.99 -13.71 11.65
N SER A 101 -14.56 -12.52 12.06
CA SER A 101 -14.51 -12.05 13.45
C SER A 101 -14.91 -10.58 13.41
N THR A 102 -15.96 -10.21 14.13
CA THR A 102 -16.61 -8.88 14.03
C THR A 102 -15.93 -7.81 14.90
N THR A 103 -15.23 -8.21 15.96
CA THR A 103 -14.53 -7.29 16.87
C THR A 103 -13.03 -7.37 16.61
N ALA A 104 -12.46 -6.29 16.07
CA ALA A 104 -11.10 -6.27 15.57
C ALA A 104 -10.55 -4.82 15.50
N PRO A 105 -9.24 -4.62 15.26
CA PRO A 105 -8.65 -3.28 15.18
C PRO A 105 -9.37 -2.33 14.21
N GLN A 106 -9.83 -2.83 13.06
CA GLN A 106 -10.53 -2.02 12.07
C GLN A 106 -11.94 -1.56 12.51
N THR A 107 -12.46 -2.04 13.64
CA THR A 107 -13.68 -1.50 14.26
C THR A 107 -13.38 -0.70 15.52
N GLY A 108 -12.12 -0.43 15.83
CA GLY A 108 -11.73 0.15 17.12
C GLY A 108 -12.15 -0.73 18.31
N TYR A 109 -12.35 -2.03 18.09
CA TYR A 109 -12.95 -2.97 19.04
C TYR A 109 -14.39 -2.65 19.47
N GLU A 110 -15.06 -1.72 18.79
CA GLU A 110 -16.49 -1.48 19.01
C GLU A 110 -17.31 -2.63 18.42
N PRO A 111 -18.41 -3.03 19.08
CA PRO A 111 -19.36 -3.99 18.53
C PRO A 111 -19.99 -3.46 17.24
N MET A 112 -20.12 -4.34 16.25
CA MET A 112 -20.80 -4.05 14.98
C MET A 112 -21.68 -5.26 14.63
N ASP A 113 -22.84 -5.00 14.01
CA ASP A 113 -23.68 -6.09 13.52
C ASP A 113 -22.98 -6.83 12.36
N LEU A 114 -23.31 -8.11 12.20
CA LEU A 114 -22.62 -8.97 11.25
C LEU A 114 -22.79 -8.48 9.79
N HIS A 115 -23.96 -7.95 9.46
CA HIS A 115 -24.26 -7.50 8.10
C HIS A 115 -23.47 -6.24 7.77
N GLY A 116 -23.53 -5.23 8.63
CA GLY A 116 -22.77 -3.99 8.51
C GLY A 116 -21.26 -4.27 8.42
N PHE A 117 -20.74 -5.17 9.26
CA PHE A 117 -19.32 -5.55 9.21
C PHE A 117 -18.90 -6.16 7.87
N VAL A 118 -19.70 -7.08 7.32
CA VAL A 118 -19.38 -7.75 6.05
C VAL A 118 -19.37 -6.76 4.89
N GLU A 119 -20.38 -5.89 4.80
CA GLU A 119 -20.47 -4.87 3.77
C GLU A 119 -19.31 -3.86 3.88
N ALA A 120 -19.03 -3.39 5.10
CA ALA A 120 -17.91 -2.49 5.40
C ALA A 120 -16.57 -3.12 5.01
N ALA A 121 -16.30 -4.34 5.47
CA ALA A 121 -15.03 -5.00 5.24
C ALA A 121 -14.80 -5.34 3.76
N ASN A 122 -15.83 -5.76 3.02
CA ASN A 122 -15.74 -5.99 1.58
C ASN A 122 -15.44 -4.70 0.81
N THR A 123 -15.98 -3.57 1.28
CA THR A 123 -15.80 -2.25 0.66
C THR A 123 -14.44 -1.64 0.99
N GLU A 124 -14.02 -1.69 2.25
CA GLU A 124 -12.85 -0.96 2.75
C GLU A 124 -11.55 -1.77 2.67
N THR A 125 -11.61 -3.10 2.68
CA THR A 125 -10.41 -3.95 2.47
C THR A 125 -10.07 -3.98 0.99
N MET A 126 -8.91 -3.47 0.58
CA MET A 126 -8.47 -3.54 -0.82
C MET A 126 -7.58 -4.76 -1.09
N VAL A 127 -7.76 -5.40 -2.24
CA VAL A 127 -6.84 -6.40 -2.80
C VAL A 127 -6.17 -5.79 -4.02
N ILE A 128 -4.83 -5.75 -4.00
CA ILE A 128 -4.02 -5.20 -5.08
C ILE A 128 -3.17 -6.32 -5.64
N ALA A 129 -3.33 -6.63 -6.93
CA ALA A 129 -2.52 -7.64 -7.60
C ALA A 129 -1.22 -7.02 -8.13
N MET A 130 -0.08 -7.60 -7.77
CA MET A 130 1.21 -7.20 -8.30
C MET A 130 1.49 -7.90 -9.63
N ILE A 131 1.71 -7.12 -10.68
CA ILE A 131 2.12 -7.56 -12.00
C ILE A 131 3.64 -7.40 -12.08
N GLU A 132 4.36 -8.51 -12.01
CA GLU A 132 5.82 -8.51 -11.90
C GLU A 132 6.49 -9.55 -12.82
N SER A 133 5.75 -10.07 -13.80
CA SER A 133 6.28 -10.96 -14.85
C SER A 133 5.67 -10.64 -16.21
N ARG A 134 6.35 -11.04 -17.29
CA ARG A 134 5.88 -11.00 -18.67
C ARG A 134 4.53 -11.69 -18.81
N ARG A 135 4.39 -12.87 -18.23
CA ARG A 135 3.11 -13.59 -18.20
C ARG A 135 2.01 -12.76 -17.52
N GLY A 136 2.32 -12.10 -16.41
CA GLY A 136 1.36 -11.20 -15.75
C GLY A 136 0.91 -10.06 -16.65
N VAL A 137 1.83 -9.48 -17.43
CA VAL A 137 1.50 -8.44 -18.42
C VAL A 137 0.63 -8.98 -19.54
N GLU A 138 0.95 -10.16 -20.09
CA GLU A 138 0.18 -10.79 -21.17
C GLU A 138 -1.26 -11.16 -20.78
N ASN A 139 -1.54 -11.28 -19.48
CA ASN A 139 -2.86 -11.65 -18.95
C ASN A 139 -3.48 -10.51 -18.12
N VAL A 140 -3.00 -9.28 -18.28
CA VAL A 140 -3.33 -8.17 -17.37
C VAL A 140 -4.82 -7.82 -17.38
N GLU A 141 -5.49 -7.92 -18.53
CA GLU A 141 -6.93 -7.68 -18.66
C GLU A 141 -7.76 -8.76 -17.96
N GLU A 142 -7.36 -10.03 -18.10
CA GLU A 142 -8.03 -11.15 -17.42
C GLU A 142 -7.86 -11.02 -15.90
N ILE A 143 -6.65 -10.68 -15.44
CA ILE A 143 -6.37 -10.43 -14.03
C ILE A 143 -7.19 -9.25 -13.52
N ALA A 144 -7.23 -8.12 -14.25
CA ALA A 144 -8.03 -6.96 -13.88
C ALA A 144 -9.53 -7.28 -13.79
N GLY A 145 -10.01 -8.24 -14.59
CA GLY A 145 -11.40 -8.68 -14.61
C GLY A 145 -11.81 -9.60 -13.45
N VAL A 146 -10.87 -10.08 -12.63
CA VAL A 146 -11.18 -10.98 -11.50
C VAL A 146 -11.95 -10.22 -10.41
N ALA A 147 -13.14 -10.70 -10.09
CA ALA A 147 -13.95 -10.16 -9.01
C ALA A 147 -13.18 -10.16 -7.67
N GLY A 148 -13.18 -9.01 -7.01
CA GLY A 148 -12.48 -8.81 -5.74
C GLY A 148 -11.06 -8.27 -5.85
N ILE A 149 -10.49 -8.13 -7.06
CA ILE A 149 -9.27 -7.34 -7.30
C ILE A 149 -9.67 -5.87 -7.46
N ASP A 150 -9.18 -5.01 -6.58
CA ASP A 150 -9.57 -3.59 -6.53
C ASP A 150 -8.60 -2.70 -7.33
N ALA A 151 -7.34 -3.12 -7.48
CA ALA A 151 -6.31 -2.43 -8.25
C ALA A 151 -5.21 -3.37 -8.73
N LEU A 152 -4.46 -2.92 -9.72
CA LEU A 152 -3.19 -3.53 -10.14
C LEU A 152 -2.02 -2.67 -9.65
N MET A 153 -0.87 -3.27 -9.48
CA MET A 153 0.39 -2.58 -9.19
C MET A 153 1.51 -3.26 -9.97
N VAL A 154 2.50 -2.53 -10.49
CA VAL A 154 3.62 -3.12 -11.22
C VAL A 154 4.83 -3.26 -10.32
N GLY A 155 5.29 -4.50 -10.09
CA GLY A 155 6.54 -4.80 -9.40
C GLY A 155 7.72 -4.58 -10.34
N THR A 156 8.19 -3.34 -10.43
CA THR A 156 9.13 -2.91 -11.50
C THR A 156 10.45 -3.67 -11.50
N ASN A 157 11.08 -3.89 -10.34
CA ASN A 157 12.36 -4.60 -10.27
C ASN A 157 12.22 -6.03 -10.83
N ASP A 158 11.30 -6.81 -10.27
CA ASP A 158 11.07 -8.20 -10.66
C ASP A 158 10.61 -8.32 -12.11
N LEU A 159 9.78 -7.39 -12.59
CA LEU A 159 9.35 -7.33 -13.99
C LEU A 159 10.54 -7.14 -14.94
N THR A 160 11.47 -6.22 -14.62
CA THR A 160 12.65 -5.99 -15.48
C THR A 160 13.58 -7.21 -15.49
N VAL A 161 13.69 -7.91 -14.36
CA VAL A 161 14.46 -9.16 -14.26
C VAL A 161 13.82 -10.24 -15.14
N ASP A 162 12.51 -10.44 -15.04
CA ASP A 162 11.77 -11.42 -15.87
C ASP A 162 11.80 -11.09 -17.36
N MET A 163 11.85 -9.80 -17.70
CA MET A 163 12.00 -9.32 -19.08
C MET A 163 13.43 -9.44 -19.63
N GLY A 164 14.42 -9.80 -18.80
CA GLY A 164 15.82 -9.90 -19.21
C GLY A 164 16.55 -8.57 -19.32
N ILE A 165 16.01 -7.51 -18.71
CA ILE A 165 16.53 -6.13 -18.75
C ILE A 165 16.68 -5.54 -17.33
N PRO A 166 17.35 -6.24 -16.39
CA PRO A 166 17.36 -5.90 -14.97
C PRO A 166 17.81 -4.45 -14.73
N GLY A 167 16.97 -3.65 -14.06
CA GLY A 167 17.29 -2.26 -13.74
C GLY A 167 17.06 -1.25 -14.88
N HIS A 168 16.62 -1.71 -16.06
CA HIS A 168 16.31 -0.84 -17.20
C HIS A 168 14.81 -0.55 -17.27
N TYR A 169 14.41 0.65 -16.84
CA TYR A 169 13.01 1.04 -16.66
C TYR A 169 12.44 1.94 -17.76
N GLY A 170 12.98 1.95 -18.99
CA GLY A 170 12.69 3.08 -19.89
C GLY A 170 13.01 3.01 -21.39
N ASP A 171 13.20 1.84 -22.00
CA ASP A 171 13.16 1.78 -23.48
C ASP A 171 11.70 1.63 -23.93
N LYS A 172 11.22 2.58 -24.74
CA LYS A 172 9.80 2.77 -25.10
C LYS A 172 9.09 1.46 -25.46
N HIS A 173 8.16 1.03 -24.61
CA HIS A 173 7.09 0.10 -24.97
C HIS A 173 5.74 0.69 -24.51
N ASP A 174 4.73 0.59 -25.37
CA ASP A 174 3.44 1.28 -25.34
C ASP A 174 2.46 0.86 -24.21
N THR A 175 2.93 0.53 -23.01
CA THR A 175 2.07 0.01 -21.93
C THR A 175 2.00 0.96 -20.73
N PRO A 176 0.81 1.42 -20.29
CA PRO A 176 0.68 2.21 -19.07
C PRO A 176 0.95 1.36 -17.82
N VAL A 177 1.88 1.81 -16.97
CA VAL A 177 2.42 1.10 -15.80
C VAL A 177 1.98 1.80 -14.52
N ILE A 178 1.38 1.06 -13.58
CA ILE A 178 1.22 1.52 -12.18
C ILE A 178 2.57 1.32 -11.49
N ALA A 179 3.37 2.39 -11.38
CA ALA A 179 4.74 2.28 -10.95
C ALA A 179 4.94 2.11 -9.44
N TRP A 180 5.43 0.94 -9.04
CA TRP A 180 6.17 0.75 -7.80
C TRP A 180 7.64 1.20 -7.97
N GLY A 181 8.21 1.85 -6.95
CA GLY A 181 9.66 2.14 -6.90
C GLY A 181 10.19 3.26 -7.81
N ILE A 182 9.36 3.94 -8.60
CA ILE A 182 9.80 5.09 -9.40
C ILE A 182 9.97 6.31 -8.49
N ARG A 183 11.22 6.72 -8.29
CA ARG A 183 11.57 7.88 -7.46
C ARG A 183 11.51 9.23 -8.19
N SER A 184 11.45 9.22 -9.52
CA SER A 184 11.34 10.45 -10.30
C SER A 184 9.91 10.97 -10.27
N LEU A 185 9.72 12.15 -9.67
CA LEU A 185 8.46 12.90 -9.73
C LEU A 185 8.01 13.16 -11.17
N GLU A 186 8.95 13.38 -12.08
CA GLU A 186 8.67 13.65 -13.50
C GLU A 186 8.09 12.41 -14.19
N ARG A 187 8.68 11.23 -13.95
CA ARG A 187 8.17 9.96 -14.46
C ARG A 187 6.83 9.59 -13.86
N MET A 188 6.65 9.82 -12.57
CA MET A 188 5.35 9.65 -11.92
C MET A 188 4.29 10.57 -12.53
N ALA A 189 4.63 11.82 -12.83
CA ALA A 189 3.72 12.74 -13.51
C ALA A 189 3.39 12.30 -14.95
N GLU A 190 4.36 11.74 -15.68
CA GLU A 190 4.16 11.16 -17.00
C GLU A 190 3.16 9.99 -16.96
N LEU A 191 3.35 9.04 -16.05
CA LEU A 191 2.45 7.90 -15.89
C LEU A 191 1.02 8.32 -15.52
N VAL A 192 0.88 9.32 -14.64
CA VAL A 192 -0.44 9.89 -14.32
C VAL A 192 -1.08 10.52 -15.56
N ARG A 193 -0.31 11.22 -16.41
CA ARG A 193 -0.81 11.75 -17.70
C ARG A 193 -1.23 10.63 -18.66
N MET A 194 -0.61 9.45 -18.57
CA MET A 194 -0.97 8.25 -19.34
C MET A 194 -2.15 7.47 -18.73
N GLY A 195 -2.73 7.95 -17.62
CA GLY A 195 -3.91 7.36 -17.00
C GLY A 195 -3.65 6.50 -15.76
N ALA A 196 -2.40 6.41 -15.28
CA ALA A 196 -2.11 5.74 -14.02
C ALA A 196 -2.73 6.52 -12.84
N ALA A 197 -3.22 5.79 -11.85
CA ALA A 197 -3.73 6.42 -10.63
C ALA A 197 -2.58 7.13 -9.88
N PRO A 198 -2.83 8.29 -9.24
CA PRO A 198 -1.79 9.09 -8.57
C PRO A 198 -1.44 8.51 -7.19
N CYS A 199 -0.96 7.26 -7.17
CA CYS A 199 -0.52 6.51 -6.01
C CYS A 199 0.99 6.34 -6.02
N PHE A 200 1.65 6.73 -4.93
CA PHE A 200 3.11 6.76 -4.86
C PHE A 200 3.64 6.09 -3.59
N PHE A 201 4.74 5.35 -3.75
CA PHE A 201 5.54 4.85 -2.65
C PHE A 201 6.84 5.64 -2.61
N ALA A 202 7.01 6.50 -1.61
CA ALA A 202 8.08 7.50 -1.61
C ALA A 202 9.49 6.91 -1.38
N GLY A 203 9.56 5.72 -0.77
CA GLY A 203 10.79 5.07 -0.33
C GLY A 203 10.52 4.15 0.84
N ASN A 204 11.57 3.50 1.35
CA ASN A 204 11.50 2.73 2.58
C ASN A 204 12.27 3.37 3.73
N ASP A 205 11.91 3.00 4.95
CA ASP A 205 12.56 3.37 6.20
C ASP A 205 14.11 3.27 6.18
N ILE A 206 14.68 2.21 5.59
CA ILE A 206 16.15 2.07 5.43
C ILE A 206 16.72 3.23 4.59
N GLN A 207 16.09 3.51 3.45
CA GLN A 207 16.54 4.56 2.54
C GLN A 207 16.41 5.95 3.16
N PHE A 208 15.32 6.22 3.89
CA PHE A 208 15.15 7.48 4.58
C PHE A 208 16.18 7.66 5.70
N LEU A 209 16.45 6.60 6.46
CA LEU A 209 17.46 6.62 7.51
C LEU A 209 18.87 6.86 6.94
N LEU A 210 19.26 6.12 5.90
CA LEU A 210 20.55 6.29 5.24
C LEU A 210 20.72 7.70 4.69
N SER A 211 19.73 8.21 3.93
CA SER A 211 19.82 9.55 3.35
C SER A 211 19.90 10.66 4.40
N ALA A 212 19.21 10.52 5.53
CA ALA A 212 19.31 11.47 6.63
C ALA A 212 20.68 11.40 7.32
N ALA A 213 21.18 10.19 7.59
CA ALA A 213 22.48 9.98 8.21
C ALA A 213 23.64 10.49 7.34
N GLU A 214 23.62 10.19 6.04
CA GLU A 214 24.64 10.65 5.09
C GLU A 214 24.70 12.18 5.01
N ARG A 215 23.54 12.83 5.00
CA ARG A 215 23.44 14.30 5.01
C ARG A 215 24.02 14.89 6.29
N GLU A 216 23.65 14.36 7.46
CA GLU A 216 24.15 14.85 8.74
C GLU A 216 25.68 14.69 8.85
N VAL A 217 26.21 13.54 8.40
CA VAL A 217 27.66 13.29 8.39
C VAL A 217 28.38 14.26 7.45
N ALA A 218 27.84 14.48 6.24
CA ALA A 218 28.42 15.44 5.29
C ALA A 218 28.42 16.86 5.86
N GLU A 219 27.28 17.32 6.39
CA GLU A 219 27.15 18.65 7.00
C GLU A 219 28.12 18.83 8.17
N PHE A 220 28.28 17.82 9.03
CA PHE A 220 29.21 17.87 10.15
C PHE A 220 30.68 17.94 9.69
N LEU A 221 31.08 17.11 8.71
CA LEU A 221 32.46 17.08 8.22
C LEU A 221 32.85 18.31 7.41
N ASP A 222 31.88 18.94 6.72
CA ASP A 222 32.09 20.17 5.95
C ASP A 222 32.05 21.43 6.84
N THR A 223 31.59 21.30 8.09
CA THR A 223 31.54 22.43 9.03
C THR A 223 32.94 22.70 9.60
N ASP A 224 33.46 23.90 9.34
CA ASP A 224 34.65 24.41 10.02
C ASP A 224 34.32 24.71 11.49
N LEU A 225 34.90 23.93 12.40
CA LEU A 225 34.70 24.06 13.85
C LEU A 225 35.75 24.96 14.53
N GLY A 226 36.71 25.50 13.76
CA GLY A 226 37.81 26.34 14.26
C GLY A 226 39.08 25.58 14.64
#